data_AF-A0A080NMN6-F1
#
_entry.id   AF-A0A080NMN6-F1
#
_cell.length_a   1.000
_cell.length_b   1.000
_cell.length_c   1.000
_cell.angle_alpha   90.00
_cell.angle_beta   90.00
_cell.angle_gamma   90.00
#
_symmetry.space_group_name_H-M   'P 1'
#
loop_
_entity.id
_entity.type
_entity.pdbx_description
1 polymer ?
#
loop_
_entity_poly.entity_id
_entity_poly.type
_entity_poly.pdbx_seq_one_letter_code
_entity_poly.pdbx_strand_id
1 'polypeptide(L)'
;MNALRISTTVFTEARFWSLVVFSVVLPCAIYAALLAKRSISRTTVLLFGLALVAMAGVDVYLLQSLASAARQTPSLSDNAIFVSELSTALYLLPAMIGGIGVNMTSHVLIQHLFDAERRFDSNRKNETT
;
A
#
# COMPACT_ATOMS: atom_id res chain seq x y z
N MET A 1 2.46 13.58 -38.54
CA MET A 1 2.98 13.63 -37.14
C MET A 1 1.84 13.54 -36.10
N ASN A 2 0.79 12.74 -36.33
CA ASN A 2 -0.42 12.72 -35.46
C ASN A 2 -0.62 11.43 -34.67
N ALA A 3 0.08 10.33 -35.00
CA ALA A 3 -0.07 9.05 -34.31
C ALA A 3 0.71 8.99 -32.97
N LEU A 4 1.67 9.89 -32.73
CA LEU A 4 2.55 9.84 -31.55
C LEU A 4 1.97 10.53 -30.30
N ARG A 5 0.90 11.34 -30.44
CA ARG A 5 0.25 12.05 -29.32
C ARG A 5 -0.85 11.25 -28.61
N ILE A 6 -1.50 10.32 -29.31
CA ILE A 6 -2.62 9.54 -28.75
C ILE A 6 -2.10 8.48 -27.76
N SER A 7 -0.93 7.90 -28.02
CA SER A 7 -0.36 6.86 -27.16
C SER A 7 0.16 7.38 -25.82
N THR A 8 0.64 8.62 -25.75
CA THR A 8 1.18 9.23 -24.52
C THR A 8 0.07 9.58 -23.54
N THR A 9 -1.05 10.11 -24.03
CA THR A 9 -2.20 10.49 -23.19
C THR A 9 -2.94 9.28 -22.65
N VAL A 10 -3.25 8.27 -23.47
CA VAL A 10 -3.98 7.06 -23.03
C VAL A 10 -3.18 6.25 -22.00
N PHE A 11 -1.85 6.12 -22.16
CA PHE A 11 -1.02 5.43 -21.15
C PHE A 11 -0.91 6.21 -19.84
N THR A 12 -0.93 7.55 -19.90
CA THR A 12 -0.87 8.41 -18.70
C THR A 12 -2.20 8.36 -17.95
N GLU A 13 -3.31 8.40 -18.68
CA GLU A 13 -4.66 8.23 -18.14
C GLU A 13 -4.85 6.83 -17.53
N ALA A 14 -4.45 5.76 -18.23
CA ALA A 14 -4.51 4.40 -17.70
C ALA A 14 -3.65 4.19 -16.44
N ARG A 15 -2.45 4.81 -16.38
CA ARG A 15 -1.59 4.79 -15.19
C ARG A 15 -2.19 5.57 -14.03
N PHE A 16 -2.76 6.73 -14.30
CA PHE A 16 -3.45 7.54 -13.30
C PHE A 16 -4.65 6.81 -12.70
N TRP A 17 -5.52 6.23 -13.54
CA TRP A 17 -6.66 5.45 -13.07
C TRP A 17 -6.24 4.18 -12.32
N SER A 18 -5.14 3.55 -12.73
CA SER A 18 -4.55 2.42 -11.98
C SER A 18 -4.09 2.88 -10.59
N LEU A 19 -3.43 4.04 -10.48
CA LEU A 19 -3.03 4.61 -9.19
C LEU A 19 -4.24 4.94 -8.31
N VAL A 20 -5.30 5.53 -8.86
CA VAL A 20 -6.54 5.78 -8.12
C VAL A 20 -7.17 4.48 -7.63
N VAL A 21 -7.23 3.45 -8.49
CA VAL A 21 -7.79 2.15 -8.13
C VAL A 21 -6.95 1.48 -7.03
N PHE A 22 -5.62 1.42 -7.18
CA PHE A 22 -4.75 0.75 -6.22
C PHE A 22 -4.54 1.51 -4.91
N SER A 23 -4.48 2.83 -4.96
CA SER A 23 -4.16 3.66 -3.79
C SER A 23 -5.39 4.08 -2.98
N VAL A 24 -6.58 4.10 -3.60
CA VAL A 24 -7.82 4.55 -2.93
C VAL A 24 -8.88 3.46 -2.94
N VAL A 25 -9.27 2.97 -4.14
CA VAL A 25 -10.44 2.08 -4.25
C VAL A 25 -10.17 0.72 -3.61
N LEU A 26 -9.02 0.11 -3.87
CA LEU A 26 -8.65 -1.19 -3.34
C LEU A 26 -8.50 -1.16 -1.80
N PRO A 27 -7.73 -0.24 -1.19
CA PRO A 27 -7.61 -0.19 0.27
C PRO A 27 -8.94 0.14 0.95
N CYS A 28 -9.78 1.03 0.39
CA CYS A 28 -11.13 1.26 0.91
C CYS A 28 -12.01 0.01 0.81
N ALA A 29 -11.98 -0.72 -0.31
CA ALA A 29 -12.75 -1.93 -0.50
C ALA A 29 -12.30 -3.05 0.46
N ILE A 30 -11.00 -3.22 0.66
CA ILE A 30 -10.50 -4.24 1.59
C ILE A 30 -10.82 -3.85 3.04
N TYR A 31 -10.68 -2.57 3.40
CA TYR A 31 -11.06 -2.10 4.74
C TYR A 31 -12.57 -2.27 5.00
N ALA A 32 -13.42 -1.97 4.03
CA ALA A 32 -14.87 -2.21 4.11
C ALA A 32 -15.20 -3.70 4.22
N ALA A 33 -14.51 -4.56 3.46
CA ALA A 33 -14.68 -6.01 3.54
C ALA A 33 -14.25 -6.58 4.91
N LEU A 34 -13.21 -6.02 5.53
CA LEU A 34 -12.79 -6.39 6.88
C LEU A 34 -13.80 -5.91 7.93
N LEU A 35 -14.32 -4.68 7.82
CA LEU A 35 -15.38 -4.17 8.70
C LEU A 35 -16.68 -4.98 8.60
N ALA A 36 -17.01 -5.50 7.41
CA ALA A 36 -18.17 -6.36 7.21
C ALA A 36 -18.00 -7.75 7.85
N LYS A 37 -16.77 -8.18 8.15
CA LYS A 37 -16.48 -9.52 8.67
C LYS A 37 -16.29 -9.50 10.19
N ARG A 38 -17.31 -9.99 10.90
CA ARG A 38 -17.42 -10.01 12.38
C ARG A 38 -16.34 -10.82 13.12
N SER A 39 -15.57 -11.65 12.43
CA SER A 39 -14.42 -12.39 12.98
C SER A 39 -13.32 -12.51 11.94
N ILE A 40 -12.16 -11.91 12.24
CA ILE A 40 -10.99 -11.90 11.36
C ILE A 40 -9.91 -12.74 12.06
N SER A 41 -9.43 -13.79 11.39
CA SER A 41 -8.32 -14.62 11.88
C SER A 41 -7.01 -13.83 11.88
N ARG A 42 -6.09 -14.15 12.80
CA ARG A 42 -4.74 -13.54 12.85
C ARG A 42 -3.97 -13.69 11.53
N THR A 43 -4.15 -14.80 10.83
CA THR A 43 -3.55 -15.01 9.49
C THR A 43 -4.13 -14.05 8.45
N THR A 44 -5.44 -13.78 8.50
CA THR A 44 -6.08 -12.80 7.60
C THR A 44 -5.58 -11.38 7.89
N VAL A 45 -5.41 -11.03 9.17
CA VAL A 45 -4.82 -9.76 9.60
C VAL A 45 -3.39 -9.60 9.06
N LEU A 46 -2.57 -10.67 9.13
CA LEU A 46 -1.21 -10.67 8.61
C LEU A 46 -1.16 -10.49 7.09
N LEU A 47 -1.96 -11.26 6.35
CA LEU A 47 -2.04 -11.16 4.89
C LEU A 47 -2.49 -9.77 4.46
N PHE A 48 -3.43 -9.17 5.19
CA PHE A 48 -3.87 -7.81 4.92
C PHE A 48 -2.77 -6.78 5.19
N GLY A 49 -2.08 -6.88 6.33
CA GLY A 49 -0.93 -6.02 6.64
C GLY A 49 0.14 -6.07 5.55
N LEU A 50 0.49 -7.27 5.09
CA LEU A 50 1.44 -7.47 3.98
C LEU A 50 0.91 -6.91 2.65
N ALA A 51 -0.37 -7.07 2.35
CA ALA A 51 -0.99 -6.51 1.14
C ALA A 51 -0.95 -4.98 1.14
N LEU A 52 -1.19 -4.33 2.28
CA LEU A 52 -1.06 -2.86 2.43
C LEU A 52 0.38 -2.39 2.20
N VAL A 53 1.37 -3.12 2.73
CA VAL A 53 2.79 -2.80 2.48
C VAL A 53 3.14 -2.95 1.00
N ALA A 54 2.67 -4.01 0.35
CA ALA A 54 2.89 -4.22 -1.08
C ALA A 54 2.24 -3.13 -1.94
N MET A 55 0.99 -2.75 -1.63
CA MET A 55 0.28 -1.66 -2.31
C MET A 55 1.02 -0.33 -2.16
N ALA A 56 1.50 0.01 -0.96
CA ALA A 56 2.29 1.21 -0.74
C ALA A 56 3.55 1.26 -1.64
N GLY A 57 4.22 0.12 -1.83
CA GLY A 57 5.36 0.02 -2.75
C GLY A 57 4.97 0.26 -4.21
N VAL A 58 3.84 -0.31 -4.66
CA VAL A 58 3.31 -0.10 -6.01
C VAL A 58 2.93 1.36 -6.24
N ASP A 59 2.26 1.99 -5.27
CA ASP A 59 1.86 3.40 -5.34
C ASP A 59 3.08 4.32 -5.44
N VAL A 60 4.13 4.09 -4.64
CA VAL A 60 5.41 4.82 -4.72
C VAL A 60 6.04 4.67 -6.10
N TYR A 61 6.05 3.46 -6.66
CA TYR A 61 6.59 3.21 -8.01
C TYR A 61 5.80 3.96 -9.10
N LEU A 62 4.47 3.92 -9.03
CA LEU A 62 3.62 4.63 -9.98
C LEU A 62 3.79 6.15 -9.87
N LEU A 63 3.86 6.70 -8.66
CA LEU A 63 4.15 8.12 -8.43
C LEU A 63 5.51 8.53 -9.01
N GLN A 64 6.55 7.73 -8.80
CA GLN A 64 7.88 8.00 -9.39
C GLN A 64 7.83 7.95 -10.93
N SER A 65 7.13 6.97 -11.50
CA SER A 65 6.98 6.83 -12.95
C SER A 65 6.24 8.01 -13.57
N LEU A 66 5.13 8.45 -12.96
CA LEU A 66 4.35 9.62 -13.38
C LEU A 66 5.16 10.91 -13.24
N ALA A 67 5.86 11.10 -12.12
CA ALA A 67 6.72 12.27 -11.91
C ALA A 67 7.86 12.34 -12.94
N SER A 68 8.46 11.20 -13.30
CA SER A 68 9.49 11.12 -14.34
C SER A 68 8.94 11.46 -15.74
N ALA A 69 7.75 10.96 -16.08
CA ALA A 69 7.10 11.22 -17.36
C ALA A 69 6.65 12.69 -17.50
N ALA A 70 6.13 13.30 -16.42
CA ALA A 70 5.73 14.71 -16.39
C ALA A 70 6.92 15.64 -16.65
N ARG A 71 8.11 15.33 -16.11
CA ARG A 71 9.34 16.12 -16.34
C ARG A 71 9.79 16.15 -17.80
N GLN A 72 9.34 15.21 -18.64
CA GLN A 72 9.74 15.09 -20.03
C GLN A 72 8.72 15.72 -21.01
N THR A 73 7.57 16.21 -20.51
CA THR A 73 6.50 16.74 -21.36
C THR A 73 6.42 18.27 -21.27
N PRO A 74 6.48 19.02 -22.40
CA PRO A 74 6.49 20.49 -22.40
C PRO A 74 5.07 21.11 -22.25
N SER A 75 4.17 20.49 -21.48
CA SER A 75 2.80 20.98 -21.28
C SER A 75 2.67 21.68 -19.91
N LEU A 76 2.25 22.96 -19.93
CA LEU A 76 2.12 23.82 -18.74
C LEU A 76 1.09 23.32 -17.71
N SER A 77 0.20 22.40 -18.09
CA SER A 77 -0.82 21.80 -17.24
C SER A 77 -0.32 20.57 -16.45
N ASP A 78 0.62 19.77 -16.98
CA ASP A 78 1.24 18.65 -16.24
C ASP A 78 2.22 19.12 -15.15
N ASN A 79 2.77 20.32 -15.33
CA ASN A 79 3.83 20.86 -14.48
C ASN A 79 3.33 21.28 -13.08
N ALA A 80 2.08 21.74 -12.97
CA ALA A 80 1.57 22.29 -11.71
C ALA A 80 1.27 21.23 -10.63
N ILE A 81 0.92 20.00 -11.03
CA ILE A 81 0.53 18.91 -10.11
C ILE A 81 1.76 18.08 -9.71
N PHE A 82 2.69 17.82 -10.63
CA PHE A 82 3.83 16.92 -10.40
C PHE A 82 5.17 17.61 -10.11
N VAL A 83 5.31 18.92 -10.35
CA VAL A 83 6.53 19.71 -10.03
C VAL A 83 6.37 20.57 -8.77
N SER A 84 5.18 20.55 -8.15
CA SER A 84 4.86 21.26 -6.90
C SER A 84 4.98 20.37 -5.65
N GLU A 85 4.95 20.99 -4.46
CA GLU A 85 4.82 20.36 -3.13
C GLU A 85 3.68 19.33 -3.07
N LEU A 86 2.68 19.43 -3.94
CA LEU A 86 1.60 18.46 -4.11
C LEU A 86 2.12 17.05 -4.47
N SER A 87 3.21 16.95 -5.24
CA SER A 87 3.88 15.69 -5.55
C SER A 87 4.45 15.04 -4.28
N THR A 88 5.06 15.84 -3.40
CA THR A 88 5.55 15.40 -2.08
C THR A 88 4.39 14.99 -1.17
N ALA A 89 3.28 15.75 -1.18
CA ALA A 89 2.09 15.42 -0.41
C ALA A 89 1.44 14.11 -0.89
N LEU A 90 1.48 13.80 -2.18
CA LEU A 90 0.98 12.53 -2.73
C LEU A 90 1.76 11.31 -2.21
N TYR A 91 3.04 11.45 -1.84
CA TYR A 91 3.79 10.37 -1.18
C TYR A 91 3.35 10.11 0.26
N LEU A 92 2.65 11.04 0.92
CA LEU A 92 2.13 10.80 2.27
C LEU A 92 1.09 9.68 2.29
N LEU A 93 0.32 9.54 1.21
CA LEU A 93 -0.75 8.56 1.10
C LEU A 93 -0.22 7.11 1.11
N PRO A 94 0.73 6.71 0.23
CA PRO A 94 1.34 5.39 0.34
C PRO A 94 2.20 5.22 1.59
N ALA A 95 2.83 6.29 2.11
CA ALA A 95 3.57 6.20 3.37
C ALA A 95 2.65 5.86 4.56
N MET A 96 1.48 6.47 4.64
CA MET A 96 0.46 6.19 5.66
C MET A 96 -0.07 4.77 5.54
N ILE A 97 -0.44 4.34 4.32
CA ILE A 97 -0.94 2.98 4.05
C ILE A 97 0.12 1.94 4.42
N GLY A 98 1.37 2.17 3.99
CA GLY A 98 2.50 1.31 4.33
C GLY A 98 2.75 1.25 5.83
N GLY A 99 2.69 2.39 6.53
CA GLY A 99 2.84 2.45 7.99
C GLY A 99 1.77 1.64 8.73
N ILE A 100 0.51 1.72 8.30
CA ILE A 100 -0.58 0.89 8.85
C ILE A 100 -0.29 -0.59 8.59
N GLY A 101 0.11 -0.95 7.38
CA GLY A 101 0.46 -2.33 7.02
C GLY A 101 1.60 -2.91 7.85
N VAL A 102 2.67 -2.13 8.07
CA VAL A 102 3.80 -2.52 8.92
C VAL A 102 3.35 -2.70 10.37
N ASN A 103 2.57 -1.77 10.92
CA ASN A 103 2.09 -1.85 12.30
C ASN A 103 1.24 -3.11 12.53
N MET A 104 0.31 -3.38 11.62
CA MET A 104 -0.57 -4.54 11.68
C MET A 104 0.19 -5.86 11.55
N THR A 105 1.14 -5.93 10.61
CA THR A 105 2.03 -7.09 10.44
C THR A 105 2.85 -7.36 11.70
N SER A 106 3.44 -6.30 12.26
CA SER A 106 4.27 -6.36 13.47
C SER A 106 3.48 -6.87 14.67
N HIS A 107 2.25 -6.37 14.86
CA HIS A 107 1.38 -6.80 15.94
C HIS A 107 1.10 -8.31 15.89
N VAL A 108 0.80 -8.85 14.71
CA VAL A 108 0.53 -10.29 14.56
C VAL A 108 1.77 -11.13 14.82
N LEU A 109 2.94 -10.72 14.31
CA LEU A 109 4.19 -11.45 14.50
C LEU A 109 4.59 -11.49 15.98
N ILE A 110 4.51 -10.35 16.67
CA ILE A 110 4.83 -10.25 18.10
C ILE A 110 3.88 -11.12 18.92
N GLN A 111 2.57 -11.09 18.63
CA GLN A 111 1.61 -11.97 19.31
C GLN A 111 1.89 -13.45 19.07
N HIS A 112 2.30 -13.82 17.85
CA HIS A 112 2.61 -15.21 17.54
C HIS A 112 3.82 -15.70 18.33
N LEU A 113 4.84 -14.85 18.47
CA LEU A 113 6.04 -15.15 19.26
C LEU A 113 5.71 -15.30 20.74
N PHE A 114 4.92 -14.39 21.32
CA PHE A 114 4.47 -14.50 22.71
C PHE A 114 3.65 -15.75 22.98
N ASP A 115 2.77 -16.15 22.05
CA ASP A 115 2.00 -17.38 22.17
C ASP A 115 2.90 -18.62 22.11
N ALA A 116 3.95 -18.59 21.28
CA ALA A 116 4.94 -19.67 21.19
C ALA A 116 5.78 -19.78 22.48
N GLU A 117 6.23 -18.64 23.02
CA GLU A 117 6.98 -18.56 24.27
C GLU A 117 6.17 -19.12 25.45
N ARG A 118 4.90 -18.69 25.59
CA ARG A 118 4.01 -19.20 26.64
C ARG A 118 3.81 -20.71 26.57
N ARG A 119 3.67 -21.27 25.37
CA ARG A 119 3.55 -22.73 25.18
C ARG A 119 4.81 -23.45 25.61
N PHE A 120 5.98 -22.92 25.23
CA PHE A 120 7.26 -23.48 25.63
C PHE A 120 7.44 -23.48 27.16
N ASP A 121 7.15 -22.37 27.83
CA ASP A 121 7.24 -22.27 29.29
C ASP A 121 6.25 -23.19 30.01
N SER A 122 5.03 -23.33 29.47
CA SER A 122 4.04 -24.25 30.04
C SER A 122 4.49 -25.72 29.95
N ASN A 123 5.11 -26.11 28.83
CA ASN A 123 5.62 -27.47 28.65
C ASN A 123 6.79 -27.75 29.60
N ARG A 124 7.73 -26.81 29.73
CA ARG A 124 8.89 -26.93 30.63
C ARG A 124 8.47 -27.09 32.09
N LYS A 125 7.45 -26.34 32.54
CA LYS A 125 6.94 -26.43 33.92
C LYS A 125 6.28 -27.78 34.22
N ASN A 126 5.62 -28.38 33.22
CA ASN A 126 5.00 -29.69 33.34
C ASN A 126 6.02 -30.85 33.33
N GLU A 127 7.20 -30.67 32.74
CA GLU A 127 8.29 -31.67 32.74
C GLU A 127 9.11 -31.68 34.03
N THR A 128 9.02 -30.63 34.86
CA THR A 128 9.76 -30.49 36.13
C THR A 128 8.91 -30.80 37.37
N THR A 129 7.65 -31.23 37.20
CA THR A 129 6.73 -31.63 38.28
C THR A 129 6.43 -33.12 38.17
#